data_AF-F3C1H9-F1
#
_entry.id   AF-F3C1H9-F1
#
_cell.length_a   1.000
_cell.length_b   1.000
_cell.length_c   1.000
_cell.angle_alpha   90.00
_cell.angle_beta   90.00
_cell.angle_gamma   90.00
#
_symmetry.space_group_name_H-M   'P 1'
#
loop_
_entity.id
_entity.type
_entity.pdbx_description
1 polymer ?
#
loop_
_entity_poly.entity_id
_entity_poly.type
_entity_poly.pdbx_seq_one_letter_code
_entity_poly.pdbx_strand_id
1 'polypeptide(L)'
;VDAERLLEAVQGALEADGERLLDEEERLVINLQMDELRELMQGTDGYAIEQQTKRLSQVTDAFAARRLDSTVKAALAGRNLNEIEE
;
A
#
# COMPACT_ATOMS: atom_id res chain seq x y z
N VAL A 1 -0.03 -17.65 0.04
CA VAL A 1 0.80 -17.09 -1.06
C VAL A 1 0.30 -15.75 -1.55
N ASP A 2 -0.87 -15.64 -2.21
CA ASP A 2 -1.30 -14.33 -2.78
C ASP A 2 -1.64 -13.30 -1.69
N ALA A 3 -2.33 -13.70 -0.62
CA ALA A 3 -2.64 -12.85 0.52
C ALA A 3 -1.40 -12.39 1.30
N GLU A 4 -0.43 -13.28 1.52
CA GLU A 4 0.86 -12.96 2.18
C GLU A 4 1.65 -11.91 1.39
N ARG A 5 1.74 -12.08 0.08
CA ARG A 5 2.42 -11.12 -0.80
C ARG A 5 1.76 -9.75 -0.79
N LEU A 6 0.42 -9.71 -0.75
CA LEU A 6 -0.31 -8.45 -0.61
C LEU A 6 0.01 -7.78 0.74
N LEU A 7 -0.02 -8.53 1.84
CA LEU A 7 0.31 -8.00 3.18
C LEU A 7 1.72 -7.43 3.23
N GLU A 8 2.72 -8.15 2.70
CA GLU A 8 4.11 -7.68 2.65
C GLU A 8 4.24 -6.41 1.80
N ALA A 9 3.58 -6.37 0.64
CA ALA A 9 3.61 -5.22 -0.26
C ALA A 9 2.98 -3.97 0.38
N VAL A 10 1.82 -4.12 1.04
CA VAL A 10 1.13 -3.02 1.73
C VAL A 10 1.92 -2.57 2.95
N GLN A 11 2.49 -3.49 3.72
CA GLN A 11 3.35 -3.17 4.86
C GLN A 11 4.55 -2.31 4.43
N GLY A 12 5.31 -2.76 3.42
CA GLY A 12 6.44 -2.00 2.90
C GLY A 12 6.04 -0.65 2.31
N ALA A 13 4.84 -0.56 1.72
CA ALA A 13 4.28 0.70 1.25
C ALA A 13 4.01 1.68 2.38
N LEU A 14 3.37 1.22 3.46
CA LEU A 14 3.08 2.03 4.64
C LEU A 14 4.35 2.52 5.33
N GLU A 15 5.37 1.67 5.44
CA GLU A 15 6.65 2.04 6.02
C GLU A 15 7.39 3.11 5.19
N ALA A 16 7.34 2.99 3.86
CA ALA A 16 8.02 3.93 2.97
C ALA A 16 7.31 5.29 2.86
N ASP A 17 5.98 5.28 2.74
CA ASP A 17 5.23 6.46 2.30
C ASP A 17 3.99 6.74 3.16
N GLY A 18 3.61 5.85 4.08
CA GLY A 18 2.36 5.92 4.82
C GLY A 18 2.23 7.19 5.65
N GLU A 19 3.28 7.62 6.35
CA GLU A 19 3.24 8.85 7.16
C GLU A 19 3.08 10.14 6.33
N ARG A 20 3.53 10.11 5.07
CA ARG A 20 3.57 11.28 4.20
C ARG A 20 2.36 11.40 3.30
N LEU A 21 1.76 10.28 2.91
CA LEU A 21 0.72 10.22 1.88
C LEU A 21 -0.67 9.85 2.40
N LEU A 22 -0.78 9.50 3.69
CA LEU A 22 -2.03 9.14 4.35
C LEU A 22 -2.20 9.93 5.62
N ASP A 23 -3.45 10.22 5.96
CA ASP A 23 -3.80 10.70 7.30
C ASP A 23 -3.87 9.53 8.31
N GLU A 24 -4.08 9.87 9.59
CA GLU A 24 -4.14 8.88 10.67
C GLU A 24 -5.31 7.91 10.51
N GLU A 25 -6.46 8.37 10.02
CA GLU A 25 -7.66 7.57 9.85
C GLU A 25 -7.49 6.57 8.70
N GLU A 26 -6.97 7.01 7.56
CA GLU A 26 -6.64 6.17 6.41
C GLU A 26 -5.61 5.09 6.80
N ARG A 27 -4.56 5.45 7.54
CA ARG A 27 -3.57 4.49 8.05
C ARG A 27 -4.20 3.48 8.99
N LEU A 28 -5.04 3.92 9.91
CA LEU A 28 -5.71 3.04 10.87
C LEU A 28 -6.61 2.03 10.15
N VAL A 29 -7.37 2.48 9.15
CA VAL A 29 -8.25 1.60 8.35
C VAL A 29 -7.44 0.55 7.60
N ILE A 30 -6.33 0.92 6.95
CA ILE A 30 -5.48 -0.06 6.25
C ILE A 30 -4.90 -1.07 7.24
N ASN A 31 -4.38 -0.63 8.39
CA ASN A 31 -3.84 -1.52 9.41
C ASN A 31 -4.90 -2.52 9.92
N LEU A 32 -6.12 -2.06 10.18
CA LEU A 32 -7.22 -2.92 10.60
C LEU A 32 -7.52 -4.00 9.56
N GLN A 33 -7.55 -3.63 8.28
CA GLN A 33 -7.81 -4.58 7.18
C GLN A 33 -6.68 -5.60 7.00
N MET A 34 -5.43 -5.18 7.25
CA MET A 34 -4.28 -6.08 7.27
C MET A 34 -4.35 -7.07 8.43
N ASP A 35 -4.73 -6.63 9.63
CA ASP A 35 -4.87 -7.48 10.80
C ASP A 35 -6.01 -8.50 10.62
N GLU A 36 -7.15 -8.07 10.10
CA GLU A 36 -8.27 -8.97 9.77
C GLU A 36 -7.85 -10.04 8.73
N LEU A 37 -7.05 -9.67 7.72
CA LEU A 37 -6.52 -10.63 6.75
C LEU A 37 -5.54 -11.62 7.40
N ARG A 38 -4.66 -11.15 8.29
CA ARG A 38 -3.72 -12.00 9.05
C ARG A 38 -4.47 -13.00 9.93
N GLU A 39 -5.55 -12.59 10.57
CA GLU A 39 -6.40 -13.48 11.38
C GLU A 39 -7.07 -14.54 10.53
N LEU A 40 -7.70 -14.15 9.40
CA LEU A 40 -8.36 -15.10 8.50
C LEU A 40 -7.40 -16.14 7.93
N MET A 41 -6.14 -15.73 7.66
CA MET A 41 -5.10 -16.63 7.17
C MET A 41 -4.63 -17.68 8.18
N GLN A 42 -4.92 -17.51 9.48
CA GLN A 42 -4.69 -18.55 10.48
C GLN A 42 -5.77 -19.65 10.45
N GLY A 43 -6.91 -19.37 9.82
CA GLY A 43 -8.00 -20.31 9.62
C GLY A 43 -7.87 -21.15 8.35
N THR A 44 -8.98 -21.75 7.95
CA THR A 44 -9.06 -22.61 6.74
C THR A 44 -10.12 -22.16 5.74
N ASP A 45 -10.76 -21.00 5.97
CA ASP A 45 -11.77 -20.46 5.06
C ASP A 45 -11.12 -19.67 3.92
N GLY A 46 -10.80 -20.39 2.83
CA GLY A 46 -10.19 -19.80 1.65
C GLY A 46 -11.06 -18.72 0.98
N TYR A 47 -12.39 -18.82 1.08
CA TYR A 47 -13.29 -17.82 0.50
C TYR A 47 -13.25 -16.52 1.29
N ALA A 48 -13.24 -16.60 2.62
CA ALA A 48 -13.08 -15.43 3.48
C ALA A 48 -11.73 -14.73 3.24
N ILE A 49 -10.64 -15.49 3.09
CA ILE A 49 -9.31 -14.95 2.78
C ILE A 49 -9.32 -14.24 1.43
N GLU A 50 -9.93 -14.81 0.38
CA GLU A 50 -10.00 -14.19 -0.95
C GLU A 50 -10.79 -12.88 -0.91
N GLN A 51 -11.94 -12.86 -0.23
CA GLN A 51 -12.78 -11.68 -0.08
C GLN A 51 -12.05 -10.56 0.67
N GLN A 52 -11.36 -10.90 1.76
CA GLN A 52 -10.58 -9.92 2.52
C GLN A 52 -9.36 -9.43 1.74
N THR A 53 -8.71 -10.28 0.96
CA THR A 53 -7.61 -9.88 0.06
C THR A 53 -8.09 -8.84 -0.96
N LYS A 54 -9.26 -9.07 -1.58
CA LYS A 54 -9.87 -8.10 -2.51
C LYS A 54 -10.22 -6.78 -1.81
N ARG A 55 -10.77 -6.85 -0.59
CA ARG A 55 -11.11 -5.66 0.19
C ARG A 55 -9.85 -4.85 0.57
N LEU A 56 -8.80 -5.51 1.05
CA LEU A 56 -7.54 -4.85 1.36
C LEU A 56 -6.97 -4.16 0.11
N SER A 57 -6.96 -4.84 -1.04
CA SER A 57 -6.54 -4.24 -2.32
C SER A 57 -7.32 -2.94 -2.58
N GLN A 58 -8.65 -2.99 -2.56
CA GLN A 58 -9.51 -1.83 -2.84
C GLN A 58 -9.27 -0.67 -1.88
N VAL A 59 -9.13 -0.94 -0.58
CA VAL A 59 -8.85 0.09 0.43
C VAL A 59 -7.49 0.75 0.19
N THR A 60 -6.52 0.00 -0.33
CA THR A 60 -5.17 0.52 -0.61
C THR A 60 -4.99 1.14 -2.00
N ASP A 61 -5.99 1.08 -2.90
CA ASP A 61 -5.89 1.59 -4.27
C ASP A 61 -5.57 3.09 -4.32
N ALA A 62 -6.25 3.89 -3.49
CA ALA A 62 -6.01 5.33 -3.41
C ALA A 62 -4.59 5.64 -2.92
N PHE A 63 -4.09 4.88 -1.96
CA PHE A 63 -2.73 5.01 -1.47
C PHE A 63 -1.70 4.66 -2.55
N ALA A 64 -1.91 3.54 -3.26
CA ALA A 64 -1.05 3.11 -4.36
C ALA A 64 -0.97 4.18 -5.47
N ALA A 65 -2.10 4.79 -5.84
CA ALA A 65 -2.15 5.89 -6.80
C ALA A 65 -1.33 7.10 -6.32
N ARG A 66 -1.50 7.53 -5.06
CA ARG A 66 -0.71 8.63 -4.48
C ARG A 66 0.80 8.33 -4.48
N ARG A 67 1.20 7.10 -4.20
CA ARG A 67 2.62 6.67 -4.24
C ARG A 67 3.19 6.73 -5.65
N LEU A 68 2.45 6.26 -6.64
CA LEU A 68 2.84 6.35 -8.04
C LEU A 68 3.02 7.81 -8.46
N ASP A 69 2.04 8.67 -8.17
CA ASP A 69 2.11 10.10 -8.46
C ASP A 69 3.33 10.76 -7.79
N SER A 70 3.60 10.42 -6.53
CA SER A 70 4.77 10.94 -5.81
C SER A 70 6.08 10.47 -6.44
N THR A 71 6.16 9.22 -6.87
CA THR A 71 7.35 8.64 -7.51
C THR A 71 7.61 9.29 -8.87
N VAL A 72 6.55 9.45 -9.68
CA VAL A 72 6.63 10.11 -10.99
C VAL A 72 7.07 11.57 -10.82
N LYS A 73 6.48 12.31 -9.88
CA LYS A 73 6.89 13.70 -9.59
C LYS A 73 8.37 13.80 -9.20
N ALA A 74 8.85 12.90 -8.35
CA ALA A 74 10.26 12.87 -7.94
C ALA A 74 11.19 12.57 -9.12
N ALA A 75 10.85 11.60 -9.97
CA ALA A 75 11.63 11.24 -11.14
C ALA A 75 11.73 12.39 -12.16
N LEU A 76 10.63 13.13 -12.37
CA LEU A 76 10.60 14.30 -13.25
C LEU A 76 11.39 15.48 -12.68
N ALA A 77 11.34 15.71 -11.37
CA ALA A 77 12.11 16.77 -10.71
C ALA A 77 13.63 16.49 -10.77
N GLY A 78 14.04 15.24 -10.57
CA GLY A 78 15.45 14.83 -10.67
C GLY A 78 16.03 14.99 -12.08
N ARG A 79 15.22 14.81 -13.13
CA ARG A 79 15.66 15.07 -14.52
C ARG A 79 15.92 16.55 -14.80
N ASN A 80 15.05 17.45 -14.34
CA ASN A 80 15.24 18.89 -14.55
C ASN A 80 16.48 19.44 -13.82
N LEU A 81 16.85 18.86 -12.67
CA LEU A 81 18.04 19.27 -11.93
C LEU A 81 19.34 18.83 -12.64
N ASN A 82 19.32 17.69 -13.33
CA ASN A 82 20.47 17.19 -14.10
C ASN A 82 20.72 17.97 -15.41
N GLU A 83 19.80 18.85 -15.84
CA GLU A 83 19.99 19.72 -17.03
C GLU A 83 20.57 21.10 -16.69
N ILE A 84 20.80 21.41 -15.41
CA ILE A 84 21.37 22.70 -14.96
C ILE A 84 22.91 22.60 -14.74
N GLU A 85 23.48 21.41 -14.85
CA GLU A 85 24.92 21.16 -14.77
C GLU A 85 25.55 20.88 -16.15
N GLU A 86 25.34 21.76 -17.14
CA GLU A 86 26.25 21.93 -18.30
C GLU A 86 26.36 23.41 -18.73
#